data_AF-A0ABD0N2S2-F1
#
_entry.id   AF-A0ABD0N2S2-F1
#
_cell.length_a   1.000
_cell.length_b   1.000
_cell.length_c   1.000
_cell.angle_alpha   90.00
_cell.angle_beta   90.00
_cell.angle_gamma   90.00
#
_symmetry.space_group_name_H-M   'P 1'
#
loop_
_entity.id
_entity.type
_entity.pdbx_description
1 polymer ?
#
loop_
_entity_poly.entity_id
_entity_poly.type
_entity_poly.pdbx_seq_one_letter_code
_entity_poly.pdbx_strand_id
1 'polypeptide(L)'
;CSVSCGVGRSTRRVVCMNYHHQVDESFCHPDERPSTEQECAAAPCQSSYHWPNNQPYFPYDPGNHPGHHSWNVPSANNQWRTGPWGA
;
A
#
# COMPACT_ATOMS: atom_id res chain seq x y z
N CYS A 1 -9.48 -4.02 4.85
CA CYS A 1 -8.56 -4.26 5.98
C CYS A 1 -8.91 -5.59 6.62
N SER A 2 -7.93 -6.43 6.98
CA SER A 2 -8.14 -7.78 7.51
C SER A 2 -8.74 -7.80 8.92
N VAL A 3 -8.75 -6.65 9.60
CA VAL A 3 -9.29 -6.49 10.95
C VAL A 3 -10.39 -5.43 10.95
N SER A 4 -11.36 -5.58 11.86
CA SER A 4 -12.38 -4.57 12.14
C SER A 4 -11.94 -3.58 13.24
N CYS A 5 -10.88 -3.90 13.97
CA CYS A 5 -10.28 -3.02 14.96
C CYS A 5 -8.76 -3.26 15.08
N GLY A 6 -8.00 -2.25 15.52
CA GLY A 6 -6.55 -2.31 15.65
C GLY A 6 -5.81 -2.28 14.31
N VAL A 7 -4.59 -2.80 14.29
CA VAL A 7 -3.73 -2.85 13.10
C VAL A 7 -3.96 -4.18 12.37
N GLY A 8 -4.14 -4.10 11.06
CA GLY A 8 -4.29 -5.26 10.19
C GLY A 8 -3.59 -5.06 8.85
N ARG A 9 -3.95 -5.89 7.87
CA ARG A 9 -3.35 -5.88 6.53
C ARG A 9 -4.43 -5.69 5.47
N SER A 10 -4.12 -4.97 4.41
CA SER A 10 -4.98 -4.87 3.25
C SER A 10 -4.22 -5.33 2.03
N THR A 11 -4.89 -6.09 1.18
CA THR A 11 -4.36 -6.56 -0.09
C THR A 11 -4.99 -5.78 -1.24
N ARG A 12 -4.32 -5.73 -2.39
CA ARG A 12 -4.87 -5.18 -3.64
C ARG A 12 -4.48 -6.06 -4.80
N ARG A 13 -5.26 -5.97 -5.88
CA ARG A 13 -4.91 -6.60 -7.15
C ARG A 13 -3.79 -5.80 -7.83
N VAL A 14 -2.80 -6.49 -8.38
CA VAL A 14 -1.73 -5.92 -9.21
C VAL A 14 -1.71 -6.69 -10.51
N VAL A 15 -1.77 -5.99 -11.65
CA VAL A 15 -1.84 -6.61 -12.97
C VAL A 15 -0.95 -5.88 -13.96
N CYS A 16 -0.33 -6.63 -14.87
CA CYS A 16 0.38 -6.05 -16.01
C CYS A 16 -0.61 -5.75 -17.13
N MET A 17 -0.54 -4.54 -17.69
CA MET A 17 -1.46 -4.06 -18.72
C MET A 17 -0.69 -3.53 -19.92
N ASN A 18 -1.10 -3.95 -21.12
CA ASN A 18 -0.69 -3.34 -22.38
C ASN A 18 -1.91 -2.57 -22.93
N TYR A 19 -1.83 -1.23 -22.96
CA TYR A 19 -2.98 -0.36 -23.23
C TYR A 19 -4.21 -0.71 -22.36
N HIS A 20 -5.21 -1.39 -22.94
CA HIS A 20 -6.45 -1.81 -22.29
C HIS A 20 -6.54 -3.33 -22.06
N HIS A 21 -5.50 -4.08 -22.41
CA HIS A 21 -5.47 -5.54 -22.30
C HIS A 21 -4.59 -5.97 -21.15
N GLN A 22 -5.12 -6.83 -20.28
CA GLN A 22 -4.31 -7.51 -19.28
C GLN A 22 -3.40 -8.51 -20.00
N VAL A 23 -2.10 -8.43 -19.71
CA VAL A 23 -1.06 -9.32 -20.24
C VAL A 23 -0.37 -10.06 -19.08
N ASP A 24 0.49 -11.01 -19.42
CA ASP A 24 1.26 -11.74 -18.41
C ASP A 24 2.18 -10.79 -17.61
N GLU A 25 2.40 -11.12 -16.34
CA GLU A 25 3.27 -10.36 -15.45
C GLU A 25 4.71 -10.29 -15.96
N SER A 26 5.18 -11.27 -16.74
CA SER A 26 6.52 -11.30 -17.34
C SER A 26 6.80 -10.16 -18.32
N PHE A 27 5.76 -9.49 -18.81
CA PHE A 27 5.87 -8.38 -19.76
C PHE A 27 6.11 -7.04 -19.09
N CYS A 28 5.87 -6.93 -17.78
CA CYS A 28 6.14 -5.74 -17.00
C CYS A 28 7.48 -5.87 -16.26
N HIS A 29 8.17 -4.75 -16.03
CA HIS A 29 9.42 -4.77 -15.29
C HIS A 29 9.20 -5.19 -13.84
N PRO A 30 9.88 -6.24 -13.34
CA PRO A 30 9.65 -6.75 -11.99
C PRO A 30 10.03 -5.74 -10.91
N ASP A 31 11.02 -4.88 -11.17
CA ASP A 31 11.48 -3.84 -10.25
C ASP A 31 10.44 -2.72 -10.05
N GLU A 32 9.53 -2.56 -11.01
CA GLU A 32 8.44 -1.58 -10.94
C GLU A 32 7.16 -2.18 -10.33
N ARG A 33 7.19 -3.46 -9.92
CA ARG A 33 5.99 -4.14 -9.41
C ARG A 33 5.56 -3.53 -8.08
N PRO A 34 4.37 -2.93 -8.02
CA PRO A 34 3.89 -2.31 -6.79
C PRO A 34 3.51 -3.38 -5.75
N SER A 35 3.63 -3.05 -4.47
CA SER A 35 3.30 -3.97 -3.37
C SER A 35 1.84 -4.42 -3.43
N THR A 36 1.60 -5.71 -3.26
CA THR A 36 0.26 -6.32 -3.22
C THR A 36 -0.39 -6.21 -1.84
N GLU A 37 0.39 -5.84 -0.82
CA GLU A 37 -0.04 -5.80 0.57
C GLU A 37 0.49 -4.55 1.27
N GLN A 38 -0.33 -3.99 2.17
CA GLN A 38 0.05 -2.89 3.05
C GLN A 38 -0.58 -3.06 4.44
N GLU A 39 -0.01 -2.39 5.43
CA GLU A 39 -0.62 -2.24 6.74
C GLU A 39 -1.83 -1.28 6.67
N CYS A 40 -2.88 -1.58 7.43
CA CYS A 40 -4.04 -0.71 7.61
C CYS A 40 -4.39 -0.60 9.10
N ALA A 41 -4.79 0.60 9.53
CA ALA A 41 -5.26 0.85 10.88
C ALA A 41 -6.79 1.01 10.86
N ALA A 42 -7.48 0.12 11.58
CA ALA A 42 -8.90 0.22 11.87
C ALA A 42 -9.11 0.96 13.21
N ALA A 43 -10.38 1.13 13.60
CA ALA A 43 -10.70 1.74 14.90
C ALA A 43 -10.02 0.96 16.05
N PRO A 44 -9.63 1.59 17.16
CA PRO A 44 -9.07 0.87 18.30
C PRO A 44 -10.02 -0.25 18.78
N CYS A 45 -9.47 -1.42 19.12
CA CYS A 45 -10.28 -2.48 19.70
C CYS A 45 -10.78 -2.08 21.09
N GLN A 46 -12.04 -2.37 21.40
CA GLN A 46 -12.56 -2.18 22.74
C GLN A 46 -11.83 -3.13 23.70
N SER A 47 -10.94 -2.59 24.53
CA SER A 47 -10.23 -3.37 25.53
C SER A 47 -11.16 -3.67 26.70
N SER A 48 -11.47 -4.94 26.95
CA SER A 48 -12.07 -5.35 28.23
C SER A 48 -11.00 -5.42 29.33
N TYR A 49 -10.21 -4.37 29.57
CA TYR A 49 -9.30 -4.32 30.72
C TYR A 49 -9.03 -2.90 31.24
N HIS A 50 -9.09 -2.80 32.57
CA HIS A 50 -8.81 -1.65 33.43
C HIS A 50 -7.45 -1.00 33.13
N TRP A 51 -7.39 0.33 33.19
CA TRP A 51 -6.21 1.12 32.88
C TRP A 51 -5.17 1.07 34.01
N PRO A 52 -3.87 1.03 33.67
CA PRO A 52 -2.98 2.05 34.21
C PRO A 52 -2.41 2.88 33.06
N ASN A 53 -2.69 4.19 33.12
CA ASN A 53 -2.10 5.21 32.26
C ASN A 53 -0.58 5.07 32.21
N ASN A 54 -0.04 4.75 31.03
CA ASN A 54 1.33 5.11 30.65
C ASN A 54 1.38 5.25 29.13
N GLN A 55 1.16 6.48 28.67
CA GLN A 55 1.48 6.91 27.31
C GLN A 55 3.02 6.97 27.15
N PRO A 56 3.62 6.26 26.18
CA PRO A 56 4.96 6.59 25.73
C PRO A 56 4.89 7.80 24.80
N TYR A 57 5.68 8.82 25.11
CA TYR A 57 5.94 9.97 24.23
C TYR A 57 6.62 9.49 22.95
N PHE A 58 6.02 9.72 21.78
CA PHE A 58 6.70 9.54 20.49
C PHE A 58 7.19 10.91 20.00
N PRO A 59 8.50 11.12 19.81
CA PRO A 59 9.00 12.28 19.11
C PRO A 59 8.63 12.16 17.62
N TYR A 60 7.82 13.10 17.15
CA TYR A 60 7.77 13.57 15.77
C TYR A 60 9.16 13.64 15.13
N ASP A 61 9.40 12.82 14.10
CA ASP A 61 10.57 12.93 13.22
C ASP A 61 10.10 13.50 11.86
N PRO A 62 10.38 14.78 11.55
CA PRO A 62 10.14 15.33 10.23
C PRO A 62 11.39 15.11 9.36
N GLY A 63 11.54 13.89 8.84
CA GLY A 63 12.66 13.46 8.01
C GLY A 63 12.28 13.20 6.55
N ASN A 64 12.08 14.26 5.78
CA ASN A 64 12.43 14.43 4.35
C ASN A 64 12.41 13.18 3.43
N HIS A 65 11.38 13.02 2.58
CA HIS A 65 11.43 12.14 1.41
C HIS A 65 11.88 12.93 0.17
N PRO A 66 13.12 12.75 -0.35
CA PRO A 66 13.51 13.29 -1.63
C PRO A 66 13.08 12.35 -2.76
N GLY A 67 12.35 12.89 -3.73
CA GLY A 67 12.32 12.37 -5.09
C GLY A 67 11.13 11.50 -5.46
N HIS A 68 10.19 12.09 -6.19
CA HIS A 68 9.54 11.38 -7.29
C HIS A 68 9.29 12.35 -8.44
N HIS A 69 10.36 12.76 -9.13
CA HIS A 69 10.20 13.23 -10.49
C HIS A 69 10.39 12.01 -11.39
N SER A 70 9.32 11.58 -12.04
CA SER A 70 9.46 10.85 -13.28
C SER A 70 8.41 11.38 -14.22
N TRP A 71 8.96 12.05 -15.22
CA TRP A 71 8.30 12.62 -16.37
C TRP A 71 7.32 11.62 -16.96
N ASN A 72 6.14 12.10 -17.35
CA ASN A 72 5.24 11.37 -18.24
C ASN A 72 6.00 11.00 -19.53
N VAL A 73 6.46 9.77 -19.62
CA VAL A 73 6.94 9.18 -20.88
C VAL A 73 5.79 8.34 -21.41
N PRO A 74 5.16 8.70 -22.54
CA PRO A 74 4.22 7.82 -23.21
C PRO A 74 5.02 6.75 -23.94
N SER A 75 5.59 5.81 -23.18
CA SER A 75 6.22 4.64 -23.74
C SER A 75 5.15 3.58 -23.91
N ALA A 76 5.07 3.02 -25.11
CA ALA A 76 4.25 1.87 -25.49
C ALA A 76 4.66 0.57 -24.77
N ASN A 77 5.03 0.66 -23.49
CA ASN A 77 5.52 -0.41 -22.64
C ASN A 77 4.39 -0.92 -21.75
N ASN A 78 4.46 -2.19 -21.38
CA ASN A 78 3.50 -2.80 -20.47
C ASN A 78 3.64 -2.15 -19.08
N GLN A 79 2.51 -1.79 -18.46
CA GLN A 79 2.47 -1.03 -17.21
C GLN A 79 1.75 -1.79 -16.11
N TRP A 80 2.28 -1.74 -14.90
CA TRP A 80 1.59 -2.22 -13.71
C TRP A 80 0.39 -1.34 -13.39
N ARG A 81 -0.78 -1.95 -13.21
CA ARG A 81 -1.97 -1.30 -12.68
C ARG A 81 -2.42 -1.97 -11.40
N THR A 82 -2.92 -1.15 -10.48
CA THR A 82 -3.36 -1.62 -9.16
C THR A 82 -4.84 -1.39 -8.95
N GLY A 83 -5.52 -2.38 -8.39
CA GLY A 83 -6.89 -2.26 -7.92
C GLY A 83 -6.98 -1.53 -6.57
N PRO A 84 -8.21 -1.28 -6.08
CA PRO A 84 -8.43 -0.74 -4.76
C PRO A 84 -7.93 -1.71 -3.67
N TRP A 85 -7.61 -1.15 -2.50
CA TRP A 85 -7.22 -1.91 -1.33
C TRP A 85 -8.45 -2.54 -0.65
N GLY A 86 -8.37 -3.83 -0.35
CA GLY A 86 -9.40 -4.54 0.42
C GLY A 86 -10.65 -4.90 -0.37
N ALA A 87 -10.50 -5.12 -1.68
CA ALA A 87 -11.52 -5.72 -2.54
C ALA A 87 -11.90 -7.14 -2.10
#